data_AF-A0A1B8EQ12-F1
#
_entry.id   AF-A0A1B8EQ12-F1
#
_cell.length_a   1.000
_cell.length_b   1.000
_cell.length_c   1.000
_cell.angle_alpha   90.00
_cell.angle_beta   90.00
_cell.angle_gamma   90.00
#
_symmetry.space_group_name_H-M   'P 1'
#
loop_
_entity.id
_entity.type
_entity.pdbx_description
1 polymer ?
#
loop_
_entity_poly.entity_id
_entity_poly.type
_entity_poly.pdbx_seq_one_letter_code
_entity_poly.pdbx_strand_id
1 'polypeptide(L)'
;MPSALETENHVRDQEFAKAMHGKSAAEQNHFMAWMKKDKGAQKEAVDEYFKHWDNKAAKDETEEVREARRAEYATLTKHYYNLATDLYENGWGQSFHFCRFAYGEPFNQAIARHEHYLAHSIGIKQGMKVLDVGCGVGGPAREIAKFTGAHITGLNNNDYQIERATAYAQKEGLSNQLKFVKGDFMQMGFAEETFDAVYAIEATVHAQSLEGVYHEIFKTLKPGGVFGVYEWLMTDNYDATNVKHREIRLGIEQGNGISNMVKISEGLRAIEAAGFVLEMHEDLAKRDDPSPWYYPIAGDFKYMGSIWDFPTIARMTKLGRGLVHKFVWGLECLRIAPPGTNKSADNLALAADMLVEGAKLDLFTPMYLMVARKPLN
;
A
#
# COMPACT_ATOMS: atom_id res chain seq x y z
N MET A 1 0.97 -14.78 -22.34
CA MET A 1 1.85 -15.56 -21.43
C MET A 1 2.36 -14.55 -20.42
N PRO A 2 2.18 -14.75 -19.11
CA PRO A 2 2.76 -13.84 -18.12
C PRO A 2 4.27 -13.74 -18.39
N SER A 3 4.80 -12.52 -18.33
CA SER A 3 6.24 -12.31 -18.43
C SER A 3 6.96 -13.08 -17.32
N ALA A 4 8.23 -13.41 -17.52
CA ALA A 4 9.02 -14.03 -16.46
C ALA A 4 8.98 -13.13 -15.21
N LEU A 5 8.77 -13.73 -14.04
CA LEU A 5 8.82 -13.01 -12.77
C LEU A 5 10.23 -12.45 -12.55
N GLU A 6 10.29 -11.32 -11.84
CA GLU A 6 11.56 -10.73 -11.45
C GLU A 6 12.31 -11.69 -10.49
N THR A 7 13.58 -11.96 -10.77
CA THR A 7 14.40 -12.85 -9.94
C THR A 7 14.64 -12.24 -8.56
N GLU A 8 14.28 -12.96 -7.50
CA GLU A 8 14.56 -12.54 -6.13
C GLU A 8 16.06 -12.60 -5.79
N ASN A 9 16.57 -11.56 -5.13
CA ASN A 9 17.90 -11.55 -4.53
C ASN A 9 17.84 -10.93 -3.14
N HIS A 10 17.50 -11.77 -2.15
CA HIS A 10 17.32 -11.33 -0.76
C HIS A 10 18.60 -10.75 -0.14
N VAL A 11 19.77 -11.26 -0.52
CA VAL A 11 21.05 -10.78 0.00
C VAL A 11 21.31 -9.34 -0.45
N ARG A 12 21.22 -9.09 -1.76
CA ARG A 12 21.39 -7.74 -2.33
C ARG A 12 20.38 -6.76 -1.73
N ASP A 13 19.13 -7.18 -1.62
CA ASP A 13 18.07 -6.33 -1.07
C ASP A 13 18.31 -5.96 0.39
N GLN A 14 18.72 -6.93 1.21
CA GLN A 14 19.05 -6.71 2.61
C GLN A 14 20.28 -5.81 2.76
N GLU A 15 21.31 -6.02 1.93
CA GLU A 15 22.50 -5.17 1.89
C GLU A 15 22.15 -3.73 1.53
N PHE A 16 21.29 -3.51 0.52
CA PHE A 16 20.82 -2.19 0.13
C PHE A 16 20.01 -1.52 1.26
N ALA A 17 19.05 -2.24 1.85
CA ALA A 17 18.24 -1.72 2.95
C ALA A 17 19.12 -1.32 4.14
N LYS A 18 20.10 -2.15 4.49
CA LYS A 18 21.06 -1.86 5.55
C LYS A 18 21.96 -0.67 5.24
N ALA A 19 22.40 -0.53 3.98
CA ALA A 19 23.19 0.62 3.54
C ALA A 19 22.37 1.92 3.63
N MET A 20 21.11 1.89 3.19
CA MET A 20 20.24 3.07 3.16
C MET A 20 19.76 3.49 4.55
N HIS A 21 19.30 2.53 5.36
CA HIS A 21 18.60 2.81 6.62
C HIS A 21 19.50 2.63 7.85
N GLY A 22 20.55 1.81 7.78
CA GLY A 22 21.48 1.60 8.88
C GLY A 22 20.77 1.17 10.17
N LYS A 23 20.82 2.01 11.20
CA LYS A 23 20.11 1.79 12.49
C LYS A 23 18.78 2.55 12.59
N SER A 24 18.31 3.18 11.53
CA SER A 24 17.12 4.04 11.54
C SER A 24 15.82 3.27 11.78
N ALA A 25 15.80 1.95 11.55
CA ALA A 25 14.61 1.13 11.79
C ALA A 25 14.24 1.05 13.29
N ALA A 26 15.23 1.16 14.18
CA ALA A 26 15.02 1.20 15.63
C ALA A 26 14.75 2.62 16.16
N GLU A 27 14.85 3.66 15.31
CA GLU A 27 14.64 5.04 15.70
C GLU A 27 13.14 5.31 15.86
N GLN A 28 12.75 5.76 17.06
CA GLN A 28 11.34 6.00 17.38
C GLN A 28 10.84 7.30 16.75
N ASN A 29 11.73 8.26 16.52
CA ASN A 29 11.38 9.51 15.85
C ASN A 29 11.56 9.35 14.34
N HIS A 30 10.45 9.26 13.61
CA HIS A 30 10.43 9.03 12.17
C HIS A 30 11.14 10.14 11.38
N PHE A 31 11.05 11.40 11.82
CA PHE A 31 11.80 12.50 11.22
C PHE A 31 13.32 12.30 11.36
N MET A 32 13.79 11.83 12.53
CA MET A 32 15.20 11.50 12.74
C MET A 32 15.64 10.26 11.97
N ALA A 33 14.76 9.26 11.83
CA ALA A 33 15.02 8.07 11.03
C ALA A 33 15.27 8.45 9.57
N TRP A 34 14.41 9.29 9.02
CA TRP A 34 14.50 9.85 7.68
C TRP A 34 15.78 10.67 7.45
N MET A 35 16.13 11.54 8.40
CA MET A 35 17.33 12.40 8.32
C MET A 35 18.67 11.63 8.40
N LYS A 36 18.66 10.42 8.93
CA LYS A 36 19.85 9.57 9.11
C LYS A 36 20.13 8.64 7.92
N LYS A 37 19.29 8.67 6.87
CA LYS A 37 19.48 7.83 5.68
C LYS A 37 20.80 8.14 4.97
N ASP A 38 21.41 7.09 4.42
CA ASP A 38 22.59 7.27 3.57
C ASP A 38 22.23 8.02 2.28
N LYS A 39 23.02 9.05 1.97
CA LYS A 39 22.75 9.96 0.85
C LYS A 39 23.00 9.33 -0.51
N GLY A 40 23.97 8.41 -0.60
CA GLY A 40 24.31 7.71 -1.84
C GLY A 40 23.23 6.71 -2.21
N ALA A 41 22.90 5.82 -1.26
CA ALA A 41 21.83 4.83 -1.42
C ALA A 41 20.46 5.48 -1.65
N GLN A 42 20.16 6.62 -1.00
CA GLN A 42 18.93 7.34 -1.26
C GLN A 42 18.88 7.92 -2.68
N LYS A 43 19.98 8.48 -3.18
CA LYS A 43 20.03 8.95 -4.58
C LYS A 43 19.78 7.80 -5.56
N GLU A 44 20.41 6.65 -5.33
CA GLU A 44 20.21 5.45 -6.15
C GLU A 44 18.74 5.00 -6.12
N ALA A 45 18.10 4.95 -4.95
CA ALA A 45 16.68 4.63 -4.85
C ALA A 45 15.79 5.62 -5.60
N VAL A 46 16.11 6.92 -5.56
CA VAL A 46 15.40 7.95 -6.32
C VAL A 46 15.57 7.72 -7.83
N ASP A 47 16.80 7.54 -8.29
CA ASP A 47 17.08 7.35 -9.73
C ASP A 47 16.41 6.07 -10.26
N GLU A 48 16.55 4.95 -9.54
CA GLU A 48 15.94 3.66 -9.87
C GLU A 48 14.41 3.72 -9.86
N TYR A 49 13.81 4.46 -8.93
CA TYR A 49 12.37 4.65 -8.93
C TYR A 49 11.89 5.52 -10.10
N PHE A 50 12.49 6.69 -10.27
CA PHE A 50 12.01 7.69 -11.22
C PHE A 50 12.34 7.37 -12.68
N LYS A 51 13.28 6.46 -12.99
CA LYS A 51 13.49 5.97 -14.37
C LYS A 51 12.23 5.38 -15.01
N HIS A 52 11.29 4.89 -14.20
CA HIS A 52 10.03 4.33 -14.66
C HIS A 52 8.98 5.40 -15.05
N TRP A 53 9.22 6.68 -14.70
CA TRP A 53 8.22 7.75 -14.79
C TRP A 53 8.74 9.00 -15.52
N ASP A 54 10.01 9.33 -15.35
CA ASP A 54 10.62 10.53 -15.92
C ASP A 54 10.51 10.51 -17.46
N ASN A 55 9.99 11.62 -18.01
CA ASN A 55 9.76 11.82 -19.45
C ASN A 55 8.78 10.82 -20.09
N LYS A 56 7.90 10.18 -19.32
CA LYS A 56 6.89 9.22 -19.81
C LYS A 56 5.48 9.76 -19.57
N ALA A 57 5.04 10.68 -20.43
CA ALA A 57 3.71 11.29 -20.30
C ALA A 57 2.60 10.31 -20.72
N ALA A 58 1.42 10.42 -20.08
CA ALA A 58 0.28 9.54 -20.36
C ALA A 58 -0.20 9.56 -21.81
N LYS A 59 -0.02 10.67 -22.52
CA LYS A 59 -0.36 10.80 -23.94
C LYS A 59 0.50 9.92 -24.85
N ASP A 60 1.75 9.65 -24.45
CA ASP A 60 2.77 8.92 -25.21
C ASP A 60 2.95 7.48 -24.69
N GLU A 61 2.15 7.07 -23.69
CA GLU A 61 2.26 5.75 -23.08
C GLU A 61 1.73 4.66 -24.03
N THR A 62 2.54 3.61 -24.20
CA THR A 62 2.19 2.41 -24.96
C THR A 62 2.11 1.18 -24.05
N GLU A 63 1.58 0.07 -24.56
CA GLU A 63 1.53 -1.18 -23.78
C GLU A 63 2.93 -1.71 -23.48
N GLU A 64 3.91 -1.52 -24.38
CA GLU A 64 5.31 -1.89 -24.14
C GLU A 64 5.92 -1.12 -22.96
N VAL A 65 5.56 0.17 -22.80
CA VAL A 65 6.01 0.98 -21.65
C VAL A 65 5.43 0.42 -20.35
N ARG A 66 4.16 0.00 -20.37
CA ARG A 66 3.52 -0.64 -19.21
C ARG A 66 4.14 -1.98 -18.90
N GLU A 67 4.38 -2.82 -19.91
CA GLU A 67 5.00 -4.14 -19.73
C GLU A 67 6.43 -4.03 -19.17
N ALA A 68 7.22 -3.08 -19.66
CA ALA A 68 8.55 -2.84 -19.12
C ALA A 68 8.51 -2.45 -17.64
N ARG A 69 7.50 -1.66 -17.22
CA ARG A 69 7.28 -1.32 -15.81
C ARG A 69 6.77 -2.51 -14.99
N ARG A 70 5.88 -3.34 -15.53
CA ARG A 70 5.41 -4.59 -14.89
C ARG A 70 6.53 -5.62 -14.73
N ALA A 71 7.49 -5.67 -15.65
CA ALA A 71 8.62 -6.59 -15.57
C ALA A 71 9.56 -6.30 -14.37
N GLU A 72 9.61 -5.06 -13.90
CA GLU A 72 10.40 -4.61 -12.75
C GLU A 72 9.52 -4.22 -11.54
N TYR A 73 8.33 -4.83 -11.41
CA TYR A 73 7.34 -4.45 -10.38
C TYR A 73 7.91 -4.53 -8.94
N ALA A 74 8.74 -5.52 -8.64
CA ALA A 74 9.24 -5.75 -7.30
C ALA A 74 10.33 -4.72 -6.95
N THR A 75 11.24 -4.45 -7.88
CA THR A 75 12.23 -3.36 -7.74
C THR A 75 11.56 -1.99 -7.64
N LEU A 76 10.58 -1.69 -8.50
CA LEU A 76 9.81 -0.44 -8.46
C LEU A 76 9.17 -0.20 -7.08
N THR A 77 8.42 -1.20 -6.60
CA THR A 77 7.67 -1.12 -5.33
C THR A 77 8.62 -0.99 -4.13
N LYS A 78 9.74 -1.71 -4.13
CA LYS A 78 10.71 -1.70 -3.04
C LYS A 78 11.42 -0.35 -2.91
N HIS A 79 11.87 0.24 -4.02
CA HIS A 79 12.47 1.58 -4.00
C HIS A 79 11.45 2.64 -3.61
N TYR A 80 10.19 2.53 -4.07
CA TYR A 80 9.12 3.39 -3.62
C TYR A 80 8.98 3.39 -2.09
N TYR A 81 8.82 2.22 -1.47
CA TYR A 81 8.65 2.14 -0.02
C TYR A 81 9.92 2.52 0.76
N ASN A 82 11.11 2.29 0.21
CA ASN A 82 12.36 2.83 0.80
C ASN A 82 12.37 4.36 0.88
N LEU A 83 11.74 5.05 -0.08
CA LEU A 83 11.62 6.50 -0.10
C LEU A 83 10.44 6.98 0.76
N ALA A 84 9.28 6.33 0.67
CA ALA A 84 8.02 6.84 1.19
C ALA A 84 7.70 6.45 2.64
N THR A 85 8.25 5.35 3.18
CA THR A 85 7.83 4.79 4.49
C THR A 85 7.83 5.82 5.62
N ASP A 86 8.93 6.54 5.83
CA ASP A 86 8.99 7.53 6.92
C ASP A 86 8.03 8.70 6.71
N LEU A 87 7.78 9.09 5.45
CA LEU A 87 6.83 10.15 5.12
C LEU A 87 5.39 9.68 5.40
N TYR A 88 5.08 8.42 5.12
CA TYR A 88 3.81 7.80 5.49
C TYR A 88 3.63 7.69 6.99
N GLU A 89 4.63 7.22 7.74
CA GLU A 89 4.46 7.09 9.20
C GLU A 89 4.31 8.43 9.91
N ASN A 90 5.03 9.47 9.46
CA ASN A 90 4.86 10.83 9.97
C ASN A 90 3.53 11.46 9.54
N GLY A 91 3.11 11.19 8.30
CA GLY A 91 2.04 11.92 7.64
C GLY A 91 0.69 11.22 7.60
N TRP A 92 0.63 9.93 7.83
CA TRP A 92 -0.56 9.10 7.67
C TRP A 92 -0.80 8.27 8.93
N GLY A 93 0.22 7.53 9.36
CA GLY A 93 0.14 6.63 10.51
C GLY A 93 0.80 5.29 10.20
N GLN A 94 0.50 4.26 10.96
CA GLN A 94 1.14 2.94 10.83
C GLN A 94 0.33 1.92 10.02
N SER A 95 -0.89 2.31 9.59
CA SER A 95 -1.76 1.54 8.70
C SER A 95 -1.84 2.25 7.35
N PHE A 96 -1.11 1.74 6.36
CA PHE A 96 -0.96 2.35 5.04
C PHE A 96 -2.12 1.97 4.11
N HIS A 97 -3.33 2.39 4.45
CA HIS A 97 -4.51 2.17 3.61
C HIS A 97 -5.57 3.23 3.88
N PHE A 98 -6.57 3.29 3.01
CA PHE A 98 -7.73 4.14 3.16
C PHE A 98 -8.82 3.48 4.01
N CYS A 99 -9.78 4.29 4.44
CA CYS A 99 -10.94 3.80 5.16
C CYS A 99 -12.16 4.69 4.88
N ARG A 100 -13.32 4.15 5.22
CA ARG A 100 -14.59 4.86 5.27
C ARG A 100 -14.74 5.63 6.57
N PHE A 101 -15.50 6.73 6.57
CA PHE A 101 -15.72 7.56 7.75
C PHE A 101 -17.18 7.64 8.14
N ALA A 102 -17.51 7.17 9.34
CA ALA A 102 -18.82 7.44 9.93
C ALA A 102 -18.91 8.88 10.46
N TYR A 103 -20.12 9.32 10.79
CA TYR A 103 -20.36 10.68 11.29
C TYR A 103 -19.53 10.98 12.54
N GLY A 104 -18.66 11.99 12.46
CA GLY A 104 -17.83 12.44 13.58
C GLY A 104 -16.74 11.45 14.00
N GLU A 105 -16.46 10.42 13.20
CA GLU A 105 -15.50 9.38 13.55
C GLU A 105 -14.04 9.86 13.34
N PRO A 106 -13.18 9.79 14.37
CA PRO A 106 -11.77 10.13 14.23
C PRO A 106 -11.02 9.16 13.30
N PHE A 107 -10.01 9.67 12.60
CA PHE A 107 -9.24 8.90 11.61
C PHE A 107 -8.74 7.54 12.09
N ASN A 108 -8.09 7.49 13.26
CA ASN A 108 -7.54 6.24 13.79
C ASN A 108 -8.65 5.22 14.14
N GLN A 109 -9.83 5.68 14.55
CA GLN A 109 -10.98 4.79 14.82
C GLN A 109 -11.59 4.27 13.52
N ALA A 110 -11.69 5.13 12.51
CA ALA A 110 -12.17 4.77 11.18
C ALA A 110 -11.29 3.71 10.51
N ILE A 111 -9.97 3.87 10.57
CA ILE A 111 -9.00 2.86 10.09
C ILE A 111 -9.17 1.54 10.83
N ALA A 112 -9.15 1.55 12.17
CA ALA A 112 -9.30 0.33 12.97
C ALA A 112 -10.64 -0.37 12.69
N ARG A 113 -11.74 0.38 12.57
CA ARG A 113 -13.05 -0.17 12.19
C ARG A 113 -13.02 -0.81 10.81
N HIS A 114 -12.29 -0.24 9.85
CA HIS A 114 -12.16 -0.80 8.51
C HIS A 114 -11.37 -2.12 8.50
N GLU A 115 -10.31 -2.20 9.31
CA GLU A 115 -9.53 -3.43 9.54
C GLU A 115 -10.38 -4.50 10.25
N HIS A 116 -11.13 -4.13 11.29
CA HIS A 116 -12.07 -5.02 11.98
C HIS A 116 -13.16 -5.54 11.06
N TYR A 117 -13.67 -4.69 10.16
CA TYR A 117 -14.69 -5.09 9.19
C TYR A 117 -14.16 -6.17 8.23
N LEU A 118 -12.91 -6.08 7.77
CA LEU A 118 -12.29 -7.12 6.95
C LEU A 118 -12.13 -8.43 7.73
N ALA A 119 -11.55 -8.34 8.94
CA ALA A 119 -11.35 -9.49 9.82
C ALA A 119 -12.66 -10.20 10.14
N HIS A 120 -13.73 -9.44 10.38
CA HIS A 120 -15.08 -9.95 10.57
C HIS A 120 -15.63 -10.62 9.30
N SER A 121 -15.50 -9.96 8.15
CA SER A 121 -16.06 -10.43 6.87
C SER A 121 -15.44 -11.76 6.41
N ILE A 122 -14.18 -12.03 6.77
CA ILE A 122 -13.52 -13.31 6.47
C ILE A 122 -13.53 -14.30 7.64
N GLY A 123 -14.15 -13.92 8.76
CA GLY A 123 -14.36 -14.80 9.90
C GLY A 123 -13.09 -15.19 10.66
N ILE A 124 -12.13 -14.26 10.80
CA ILE A 124 -10.94 -14.48 11.64
C ILE A 124 -11.36 -14.71 13.09
N LYS A 125 -10.83 -15.77 13.71
CA LYS A 125 -11.10 -16.16 15.09
C LYS A 125 -9.82 -16.35 15.88
N GLN A 126 -9.96 -16.34 17.21
CA GLN A 126 -8.88 -16.62 18.14
C GLN A 126 -8.17 -17.93 17.79
N GLY A 127 -6.83 -17.89 17.80
CA GLY A 127 -5.97 -19.05 17.56
C GLY A 127 -5.79 -19.46 16.08
N MET A 128 -6.51 -18.83 15.14
CA MET A 128 -6.27 -19.05 13.71
C MET A 128 -4.88 -18.61 13.28
N LYS A 129 -4.31 -19.31 12.29
CA LYS A 129 -3.13 -18.88 11.56
C LYS A 129 -3.58 -18.05 10.37
N VAL A 130 -3.19 -16.77 10.36
CA VAL A 130 -3.57 -15.81 9.32
C VAL A 130 -2.33 -15.31 8.59
N LEU A 131 -2.44 -15.15 7.27
CA LEU A 131 -1.42 -14.47 6.47
C LEU A 131 -1.90 -13.06 6.13
N ASP A 132 -1.05 -12.07 6.39
CA ASP A 132 -1.18 -10.68 5.93
C ASP A 132 -0.24 -10.48 4.74
N VAL A 133 -0.81 -10.35 3.54
CA VAL A 133 -0.06 -10.22 2.29
C VAL A 133 0.18 -8.75 1.99
N GLY A 134 1.43 -8.30 2.13
CA GLY A 134 1.82 -6.90 2.00
C GLY A 134 1.65 -6.11 3.29
N CYS A 135 2.17 -6.62 4.40
CA CYS A 135 1.83 -6.15 5.75
C CYS A 135 2.30 -4.74 6.13
N GLY A 136 3.04 -4.03 5.26
CA GLY A 136 3.63 -2.73 5.56
C GLY A 136 4.48 -2.75 6.83
N VAL A 137 4.34 -1.73 7.68
CA VAL A 137 4.93 -1.68 9.03
C VAL A 137 4.06 -2.38 10.11
N GLY A 138 3.14 -3.24 9.69
CA GLY A 138 2.35 -4.13 10.54
C GLY A 138 1.21 -3.48 11.32
N GLY A 139 0.75 -2.28 10.95
CA GLY A 139 -0.39 -1.61 11.60
C GLY A 139 -1.64 -2.49 11.65
N PRO A 140 -2.18 -2.91 10.49
CA PRO A 140 -3.36 -3.76 10.44
C PRO A 140 -3.17 -5.09 11.15
N ALA A 141 -2.00 -5.73 11.00
CA ALA A 141 -1.69 -6.96 11.72
C ALA A 141 -1.76 -6.79 13.24
N ARG A 142 -1.25 -5.68 13.80
CA ARG A 142 -1.34 -5.39 15.24
C ARG A 142 -2.79 -5.17 15.68
N GLU A 143 -3.56 -4.42 14.92
CA GLU A 143 -4.96 -4.13 15.28
C GLU A 143 -5.83 -5.40 15.19
N ILE A 144 -5.75 -6.13 14.08
CA ILE A 144 -6.51 -7.37 13.86
C ILE A 144 -6.10 -8.46 14.88
N ALA A 145 -4.82 -8.59 15.22
CA ALA A 145 -4.40 -9.56 16.23
C ALA A 145 -4.98 -9.23 17.62
N LYS A 146 -4.99 -7.96 18.04
CA LYS A 146 -5.62 -7.54 19.31
C LYS A 146 -7.13 -7.79 19.30
N PHE A 147 -7.79 -7.52 18.18
CA PHE A 147 -9.23 -7.66 18.03
C PHE A 147 -9.69 -9.13 18.05
N THR A 148 -8.94 -10.00 17.38
CA THR A 148 -9.37 -11.39 17.12
C THR A 148 -8.67 -12.43 17.99
N GLY A 149 -7.47 -12.15 18.49
CA GLY A 149 -6.59 -13.14 19.14
C GLY A 149 -5.98 -14.17 18.17
N ALA A 150 -5.90 -13.87 16.87
CA ALA A 150 -5.27 -14.72 15.87
C ALA A 150 -3.74 -14.61 15.87
N HIS A 151 -3.07 -15.62 15.33
CA HIS A 151 -1.63 -15.59 15.05
C HIS A 151 -1.41 -15.15 13.60
N ILE A 152 -0.84 -13.97 13.40
CA ILE A 152 -0.68 -13.36 12.07
C ILE A 152 0.78 -13.41 11.63
N THR A 153 1.02 -13.95 10.45
CA THR A 153 2.29 -13.83 9.73
C THR A 153 2.13 -12.75 8.68
N GLY A 154 2.90 -11.66 8.75
CA GLY A 154 2.97 -10.65 7.71
C GLY A 154 4.07 -10.94 6.69
N LEU A 155 3.72 -10.95 5.41
CA LEU A 155 4.65 -11.07 4.29
C LEU A 155 4.89 -9.69 3.69
N ASN A 156 6.15 -9.31 3.50
CA ASN A 156 6.50 -8.05 2.84
C ASN A 156 7.83 -8.17 2.08
N ASN A 157 7.99 -7.41 1.00
CA ASN A 157 9.22 -7.39 0.20
C ASN A 157 10.23 -6.32 0.68
N ASN A 158 9.90 -5.52 1.69
CA ASN A 158 10.75 -4.44 2.18
C ASN A 158 11.33 -4.76 3.57
N ASP A 159 12.65 -4.98 3.63
CA ASP A 159 13.36 -5.33 4.88
C ASP A 159 13.22 -4.26 5.96
N TYR A 160 13.25 -2.98 5.57
CA TYR A 160 13.09 -1.87 6.50
C TYR A 160 11.72 -1.88 7.18
N GLN A 161 10.65 -2.11 6.42
CA GLN A 161 9.31 -2.22 6.98
C GLN A 161 9.15 -3.45 7.89
N ILE A 162 9.79 -4.57 7.56
CA ILE A 162 9.80 -5.79 8.40
C ILE A 162 10.47 -5.52 9.75
N GLU A 163 11.64 -4.86 9.74
CA GLU A 163 12.34 -4.49 10.97
C GLU A 163 11.46 -3.60 11.86
N ARG A 164 10.78 -2.62 11.26
CA ARG A 164 9.85 -1.73 11.97
C ARG A 164 8.63 -2.45 12.51
N ALA A 165 7.99 -3.28 11.70
CA ALA A 165 6.83 -4.07 12.09
C ALA A 165 7.17 -4.98 13.28
N THR A 166 8.34 -5.61 13.25
CA THR A 166 8.87 -6.45 14.33
C THR A 166 9.10 -5.63 15.61
N ALA A 167 9.74 -4.46 15.50
CA ALA A 167 9.97 -3.57 16.63
C ALA A 167 8.66 -3.07 17.27
N TYR A 168 7.64 -2.75 16.45
CA TYR A 168 6.33 -2.35 16.94
C TYR A 168 5.56 -3.47 17.62
N ALA A 169 5.56 -4.67 17.03
CA ALA A 169 4.97 -5.83 17.68
C ALA A 169 5.65 -6.14 19.03
N GLN A 170 6.98 -6.02 19.11
CA GLN A 170 7.70 -6.19 20.38
C GLN A 170 7.32 -5.12 21.41
N LYS A 171 7.28 -3.84 21.00
CA LYS A 171 6.90 -2.72 21.87
C LYS A 171 5.50 -2.89 22.46
N GLU A 172 4.58 -3.47 21.70
CA GLU A 172 3.19 -3.71 22.12
C GLU A 172 2.97 -5.08 22.79
N GLY A 173 4.03 -5.87 23.00
CA GLY A 173 3.93 -7.19 23.65
C GLY A 173 3.30 -8.28 22.78
N LEU A 174 3.26 -8.10 21.47
CA LEU A 174 2.60 -8.98 20.49
C LEU A 174 3.54 -9.96 19.78
N SER A 175 4.83 -10.04 20.15
CA SER A 175 5.81 -10.92 19.49
C SER A 175 5.45 -12.42 19.48
N ASN A 176 4.59 -12.87 20.40
CA ASN A 176 4.12 -14.27 20.43
C ASN A 176 2.94 -14.51 19.46
N GLN A 177 2.29 -13.45 18.99
CA GLN A 177 1.13 -13.50 18.10
C GLN A 177 1.49 -13.07 16.67
N LEU A 178 2.50 -12.21 16.51
CA LEU A 178 2.89 -11.62 15.23
C LEU A 178 4.29 -12.04 14.82
N LYS A 179 4.42 -12.42 13.54
CA LYS A 179 5.70 -12.63 12.87
C LYS A 179 5.70 -11.90 11.53
N PHE A 180 6.84 -11.34 11.15
CA PHE A 180 7.00 -10.67 9.86
C PHE A 180 8.13 -11.33 9.10
N VAL A 181 7.88 -11.66 7.83
CA VAL A 181 8.81 -12.41 6.98
C VAL A 181 9.02 -11.71 5.66
N LYS A 182 10.25 -11.78 5.17
CA LYS A 182 10.65 -11.29 3.86
C LYS A 182 10.16 -12.25 2.79
N GLY A 183 9.54 -11.71 1.75
CA GLY A 183 9.28 -12.44 0.52
C GLY A 183 8.46 -11.65 -0.48
N ASP A 184 8.48 -12.13 -1.73
CA ASP A 184 7.61 -11.67 -2.80
C ASP A 184 6.27 -12.42 -2.75
N PHE A 185 5.15 -11.70 -2.68
CA PHE A 185 3.81 -12.29 -2.77
C PHE A 185 3.49 -13.00 -4.10
N MET A 186 4.30 -12.83 -5.15
CA MET A 186 4.21 -13.62 -6.39
C MET A 186 4.97 -14.95 -6.30
N GLN A 187 5.75 -15.15 -5.23
CA GLN A 187 6.64 -16.29 -5.02
C GLN A 187 6.60 -16.69 -3.53
N MET A 188 5.40 -17.00 -3.04
CA MET A 188 5.18 -17.22 -1.60
C MET A 188 5.83 -18.53 -1.16
N GLY A 189 7.01 -18.46 -0.54
CA GLY A 189 7.77 -19.62 -0.03
C GLY A 189 7.13 -20.36 1.16
N PHE A 190 5.81 -20.29 1.34
CA PHE A 190 5.08 -21.01 2.37
C PHE A 190 4.69 -22.41 1.88
N ALA A 191 4.52 -23.34 2.83
CA ALA A 191 3.92 -24.62 2.50
C ALA A 191 2.44 -24.44 2.10
N GLU A 192 1.97 -25.27 1.17
CA GLU A 192 0.55 -25.31 0.80
C GLU A 192 -0.32 -25.58 2.03
N GLU A 193 -1.56 -25.08 2.01
CA GLU A 193 -2.58 -25.36 3.04
C GLU A 193 -2.15 -25.04 4.48
N THR A 194 -1.38 -23.97 4.64
CA THR A 194 -0.85 -23.54 5.94
C THR A 194 -1.82 -22.68 6.74
N PHE A 195 -2.51 -21.75 6.07
CA PHE A 195 -3.27 -20.68 6.73
C PHE A 195 -4.77 -20.96 6.74
N ASP A 196 -5.43 -20.58 7.84
CA ASP A 196 -6.88 -20.68 8.02
C ASP A 196 -7.62 -19.55 7.28
N ALA A 197 -7.01 -18.36 7.24
CA ALA A 197 -7.48 -17.21 6.49
C ALA A 197 -6.29 -16.40 5.95
N VAL A 198 -6.50 -15.66 4.87
CA VAL A 198 -5.53 -14.73 4.30
C VAL A 198 -6.22 -13.39 4.07
N TYR A 199 -5.53 -12.30 4.32
CA TYR A 199 -5.98 -10.99 3.88
C TYR A 199 -4.89 -10.20 3.18
N ALA A 200 -5.32 -9.29 2.30
CA ALA A 200 -4.47 -8.28 1.68
C ALA A 200 -5.20 -6.94 1.77
N ILE A 201 -4.58 -5.93 2.38
CA ILE A 201 -5.16 -4.58 2.46
C ILE A 201 -4.34 -3.68 1.55
N GLU A 202 -4.92 -3.31 0.40
CA GLU A 202 -4.36 -2.35 -0.55
C GLU A 202 -2.94 -2.69 -1.03
N ALA A 203 -2.60 -3.98 -1.09
CA ALA A 203 -1.24 -4.43 -1.39
C ALA A 203 -1.10 -5.13 -2.75
N THR A 204 -2.05 -5.99 -3.12
CA THR A 204 -1.95 -6.87 -4.31
C THR A 204 -1.93 -6.12 -5.63
N VAL A 205 -2.36 -4.86 -5.67
CA VAL A 205 -2.15 -3.94 -6.79
C VAL A 205 -0.69 -3.74 -7.17
N HIS A 206 0.27 -3.94 -6.25
CA HIS A 206 1.70 -3.85 -6.56
C HIS A 206 2.25 -5.10 -7.28
N ALA A 207 1.47 -6.19 -7.35
CA ALA A 207 1.89 -7.42 -7.97
C ALA A 207 2.03 -7.26 -9.49
N GLN A 208 2.78 -8.16 -10.12
CA GLN A 208 2.86 -8.18 -11.59
C GLN A 208 1.50 -8.46 -12.24
N SER A 209 0.72 -9.34 -11.61
CA SER A 209 -0.66 -9.67 -12.02
C SER A 209 -1.48 -10.07 -10.80
N LEU A 210 -2.75 -9.66 -10.78
CA LEU A 210 -3.69 -10.06 -9.71
C LEU A 210 -3.94 -11.57 -9.73
N GLU A 211 -4.09 -12.17 -10.92
CA GLU A 211 -4.32 -13.62 -11.05
C GLU A 211 -3.16 -14.43 -10.45
N GLY A 212 -1.92 -14.03 -10.73
CA GLY A 212 -0.74 -14.72 -10.22
C GLY A 212 -0.61 -14.64 -8.69
N VAL A 213 -0.79 -13.45 -8.10
CA VAL A 213 -0.73 -13.32 -6.62
C VAL A 213 -1.89 -14.03 -5.95
N TYR A 214 -3.10 -13.98 -6.53
CA TYR A 214 -4.24 -14.71 -5.98
C TYR A 214 -4.05 -16.23 -6.09
N HIS A 215 -3.38 -16.73 -7.13
CA HIS A 215 -3.00 -18.15 -7.20
C HIS A 215 -2.02 -18.53 -6.08
N GLU A 216 -1.00 -17.72 -5.79
CA GLU A 216 -0.09 -17.99 -4.67
C GLU A 216 -0.85 -18.00 -3.34
N ILE A 217 -1.73 -17.02 -3.10
CA ILE A 217 -2.61 -16.99 -1.92
C ILE A 217 -3.46 -18.27 -1.84
N PHE A 218 -4.05 -18.71 -2.95
CA PHE A 218 -4.86 -19.92 -3.03
C PHE A 218 -4.08 -21.17 -2.59
N LYS A 219 -2.82 -21.30 -3.00
CA LYS A 219 -1.95 -22.43 -2.58
C LYS A 219 -1.75 -22.45 -1.07
N THR A 220 -1.48 -21.29 -0.46
CA THR A 220 -1.18 -21.19 0.97
C THR A 220 -2.39 -21.40 1.89
N LEU A 221 -3.61 -21.17 1.38
CA LEU A 221 -4.85 -21.38 2.12
C LEU A 221 -5.20 -22.86 2.27
N LYS A 222 -5.71 -23.24 3.44
CA LYS A 222 -6.35 -24.55 3.65
C LYS A 222 -7.64 -24.69 2.82
N PRO A 223 -8.06 -25.91 2.46
CA PRO A 223 -9.39 -26.16 1.93
C PRO A 223 -10.47 -25.56 2.84
N GLY A 224 -11.41 -24.82 2.26
CA GLY A 224 -12.45 -24.08 3.00
C GLY A 224 -11.99 -22.75 3.62
N GLY A 225 -10.70 -22.42 3.57
CA GLY A 225 -10.14 -21.16 4.06
C GLY A 225 -10.60 -19.95 3.24
N VAL A 226 -10.56 -18.77 3.86
CA VAL A 226 -11.12 -17.54 3.28
C VAL A 226 -10.03 -16.52 2.98
N PHE A 227 -10.10 -15.92 1.79
CA PHE A 227 -9.32 -14.78 1.37
C PHE A 227 -10.19 -13.52 1.39
N GLY A 228 -9.69 -12.44 2.01
CA GLY A 228 -10.30 -11.12 1.95
C GLY A 228 -9.34 -10.07 1.43
N VAL A 229 -9.80 -9.20 0.54
CA VAL A 229 -8.96 -8.13 0.01
C VAL A 229 -9.70 -6.82 -0.12
N TYR A 230 -9.02 -5.72 0.24
CA TYR A 230 -9.36 -4.38 -0.23
C TYR A 230 -8.42 -4.05 -1.39
N GLU A 231 -8.95 -4.02 -2.61
CA GLU A 231 -8.15 -3.89 -3.82
C GLU A 231 -8.29 -2.50 -4.45
N TRP A 232 -7.19 -2.04 -5.06
CA TRP A 232 -7.19 -0.86 -5.90
C TRP A 232 -7.55 -1.23 -7.34
N LEU A 233 -8.70 -0.77 -7.81
CA LEU A 233 -9.22 -1.11 -9.14
C LEU A 233 -9.75 0.12 -9.85
N MET A 234 -9.55 0.16 -11.17
CA MET A 234 -10.18 1.13 -12.05
C MET A 234 -11.66 0.78 -12.23
N THR A 235 -12.54 1.77 -12.10
CA THR A 235 -13.99 1.57 -12.26
C THR A 235 -14.38 1.46 -13.74
N ASP A 236 -15.66 1.22 -13.99
CA ASP A 236 -16.20 1.20 -15.36
C ASP A 236 -16.16 2.57 -16.05
N ASN A 237 -16.15 3.67 -15.29
CA ASN A 237 -16.05 5.03 -15.86
C ASN A 237 -14.62 5.35 -16.37
N TYR A 238 -13.62 4.56 -15.98
CA TYR A 238 -12.29 4.71 -16.54
C TYR A 238 -12.27 4.33 -18.03
N ASP A 239 -11.70 5.23 -18.83
CA ASP A 239 -11.61 5.11 -20.28
C ASP A 239 -10.15 5.31 -20.69
N ALA A 240 -9.53 4.23 -21.20
CA ALA A 240 -8.14 4.25 -21.62
C ALA A 240 -7.91 5.11 -22.88
N THR A 241 -8.95 5.45 -23.64
CA THR A 241 -8.83 6.35 -24.80
C THR A 241 -8.82 7.82 -24.39
N ASN A 242 -9.36 8.14 -23.20
CA ASN A 242 -9.36 9.49 -22.65
C ASN A 242 -8.00 9.81 -22.02
N VAL A 243 -7.30 10.81 -22.57
CA VAL A 243 -5.97 11.25 -22.09
C VAL A 243 -6.02 11.67 -20.63
N LYS A 244 -7.05 12.41 -20.19
CA LYS A 244 -7.15 12.88 -18.81
C LYS A 244 -7.34 11.72 -17.83
N HIS A 245 -8.13 10.71 -18.21
CA HIS A 245 -8.27 9.50 -17.40
C HIS A 245 -6.92 8.77 -17.27
N ARG A 246 -6.18 8.64 -18.37
CA ARG A 246 -4.83 8.05 -18.36
C ARG A 246 -3.84 8.84 -17.50
N GLU A 247 -3.89 10.18 -17.53
CA GLU A 247 -3.07 11.05 -16.68
C GLU A 247 -3.34 10.81 -15.20
N ILE A 248 -4.61 10.73 -14.81
CA ILE A 248 -5.00 10.45 -13.43
C ILE A 248 -4.51 9.06 -13.00
N ARG A 249 -4.79 8.02 -13.79
CA ARG A 249 -4.31 6.66 -13.52
C ARG A 249 -2.78 6.64 -13.38
N LEU A 250 -2.05 7.23 -14.32
CA LEU A 250 -0.59 7.24 -14.32
C LEU A 250 -0.03 7.99 -13.11
N GLY A 251 -0.65 9.11 -12.73
CA GLY A 251 -0.25 9.87 -11.54
C GLY A 251 -0.57 9.14 -10.23
N ILE A 252 -1.65 8.35 -10.19
CA ILE A 252 -1.91 7.41 -9.09
C ILE A 252 -0.82 6.33 -9.04
N GLU A 253 -0.50 5.72 -10.17
CA GLU A 253 0.50 4.66 -10.27
C GLU A 253 1.89 5.13 -9.84
N GLN A 254 2.31 6.28 -10.36
CA GLN A 254 3.57 6.95 -10.01
C GLN A 254 3.57 7.43 -8.56
N GLY A 255 2.45 7.91 -8.06
CA GLY A 255 2.35 8.46 -6.71
C GLY A 255 2.47 7.41 -5.62
N ASN A 256 2.10 6.17 -5.96
CA ASN A 256 1.95 5.06 -5.01
C ASN A 256 2.87 3.87 -5.31
N GLY A 257 3.74 3.94 -6.32
CA GLY A 257 4.64 2.81 -6.66
C GLY A 257 3.90 1.59 -7.20
N ILE A 258 2.82 1.81 -7.95
CA ILE A 258 2.02 0.75 -8.57
C ILE A 258 2.50 0.56 -10.00
N SER A 259 2.78 -0.67 -10.41
CA SER A 259 3.28 -0.96 -11.75
C SER A 259 2.22 -0.74 -12.83
N ASN A 260 0.99 -1.19 -12.56
CA ASN A 260 -0.16 -1.06 -13.44
C ASN A 260 -1.46 -1.38 -12.68
N MET A 261 -2.44 -0.47 -12.71
CA MET A 261 -3.79 -0.75 -12.22
C MET A 261 -4.67 -1.37 -13.31
N VAL A 262 -5.57 -2.26 -12.90
CA VAL A 262 -6.52 -2.97 -13.77
C VAL A 262 -7.97 -2.61 -13.44
N LYS A 263 -8.91 -2.96 -14.33
CA LYS A 263 -10.33 -2.71 -14.08
C LYS A 263 -10.93 -3.67 -13.04
N ILE A 264 -12.03 -3.27 -12.41
CA ILE A 264 -12.81 -4.11 -11.49
C ILE A 264 -13.14 -5.47 -12.12
N SER A 265 -13.60 -5.47 -13.38
CA SER A 265 -13.92 -6.69 -14.12
C SER A 265 -12.73 -7.61 -14.36
N GLU A 266 -11.50 -7.10 -14.29
CA GLU A 266 -10.28 -7.90 -14.37
C GLU A 266 -9.90 -8.46 -13.01
N GLY A 267 -10.01 -7.68 -11.92
CA GLY A 267 -9.81 -8.18 -10.55
C GLY A 267 -10.79 -9.31 -10.18
N LEU A 268 -12.07 -9.17 -10.56
CA LEU A 268 -13.09 -10.21 -10.36
C LEU A 268 -12.77 -11.49 -11.15
N ARG A 269 -12.33 -11.36 -12.41
CA ARG A 269 -11.91 -12.53 -13.19
C ARG A 269 -10.65 -13.18 -12.62
N ALA A 270 -9.70 -12.39 -12.12
CA ALA A 270 -8.45 -12.88 -11.56
C ALA A 270 -8.68 -13.75 -10.32
N ILE A 271 -9.58 -13.34 -9.42
CA ILE A 271 -9.87 -14.11 -8.19
C ILE A 271 -10.57 -15.44 -8.50
N GLU A 272 -11.49 -15.44 -9.48
CA GLU A 272 -12.13 -16.67 -9.96
C GLU A 272 -11.16 -17.58 -10.71
N ALA A 273 -10.31 -17.01 -11.57
CA ALA A 273 -9.30 -17.75 -12.33
C ALA A 273 -8.25 -18.42 -11.43
N ALA A 274 -7.94 -17.82 -10.28
CA ALA A 274 -7.10 -18.41 -9.24
C ALA A 274 -7.74 -19.63 -8.55
N GLY A 275 -9.03 -19.91 -8.79
CA GLY A 275 -9.75 -21.07 -8.26
C GLY A 275 -10.64 -20.79 -7.05
N PHE A 276 -10.76 -19.52 -6.62
CA PHE A 276 -11.65 -19.16 -5.52
C PHE A 276 -13.13 -19.15 -5.96
N VAL A 277 -14.01 -19.43 -4.99
CA VAL A 277 -15.43 -19.13 -5.10
C VAL A 277 -15.66 -17.77 -4.45
N LEU A 278 -16.03 -16.76 -5.24
CA LEU A 278 -16.34 -15.43 -4.75
C LEU A 278 -17.67 -15.44 -3.95
N GLU A 279 -17.60 -15.09 -2.67
CA GLU A 279 -18.77 -15.10 -1.77
C GLU A 279 -19.43 -13.72 -1.69
N MET A 280 -18.63 -12.66 -1.72
CA MET A 280 -19.12 -11.29 -1.79
C MET A 280 -18.08 -10.40 -2.49
N HIS A 281 -18.55 -9.35 -3.13
CA HIS A 281 -17.72 -8.23 -3.52
C HIS A 281 -18.51 -6.93 -3.50
N GLU A 282 -17.84 -5.83 -3.17
CA GLU A 282 -18.47 -4.52 -3.03
C GLU A 282 -17.45 -3.39 -3.13
N ASP A 283 -17.80 -2.31 -3.82
CA ASP A 283 -17.02 -1.07 -3.73
C ASP A 283 -17.37 -0.31 -2.45
N LEU A 284 -16.52 -0.44 -1.43
CA LEU A 284 -16.76 0.21 -0.14
C LEU A 284 -16.63 1.74 -0.20
N ALA A 285 -15.95 2.27 -1.22
CA ALA A 285 -15.87 3.71 -1.44
C ALA A 285 -17.21 4.32 -1.88
N LYS A 286 -18.18 3.48 -2.30
CA LYS A 286 -19.49 3.90 -2.83
C LYS A 286 -20.61 3.98 -1.81
N ARG A 287 -20.51 3.32 -0.65
CA ARG A 287 -21.63 3.41 0.30
C ARG A 287 -21.71 4.82 0.86
N ASP A 288 -22.94 5.25 1.09
CA ASP A 288 -23.31 6.61 1.50
C ASP A 288 -22.77 6.95 2.89
N ASP A 289 -21.59 7.57 2.93
CA ASP A 289 -20.96 8.09 4.14
C ASP A 289 -21.03 9.63 4.16
N PRO A 290 -21.11 10.24 5.35
CA PRO A 290 -21.15 11.70 5.48
C PRO A 290 -19.88 12.40 4.98
N SER A 291 -18.74 11.71 5.06
CA SER A 291 -17.45 12.22 4.59
C SER A 291 -16.85 11.25 3.58
N PRO A 292 -16.27 11.76 2.46
CA PRO A 292 -15.62 10.90 1.49
C PRO A 292 -14.35 10.30 2.08
N TRP A 293 -14.01 9.07 1.70
CA TRP A 293 -12.79 8.37 2.13
C TRP A 293 -11.50 9.15 1.84
N TYR A 294 -11.49 10.02 0.82
CA TYR A 294 -10.33 10.82 0.44
C TYR A 294 -10.22 12.15 1.21
N TYR A 295 -11.15 12.47 2.13
CA TYR A 295 -11.11 13.77 2.82
C TYR A 295 -9.77 14.07 3.52
N PRO A 296 -9.05 13.11 4.14
CA PRO A 296 -7.80 13.41 4.84
C PRO A 296 -6.69 13.94 3.92
N ILE A 297 -6.75 13.61 2.62
CA ILE A 297 -5.79 14.05 1.59
C ILE A 297 -6.34 15.16 0.68
N ALA A 298 -7.63 15.51 0.81
CA ALA A 298 -8.28 16.50 -0.05
C ALA A 298 -7.85 17.94 0.22
N GLY A 299 -7.41 18.23 1.46
CA GLY A 299 -7.19 19.60 1.92
C GLY A 299 -8.47 20.45 1.94
N ASP A 300 -9.64 19.80 2.08
CA ASP A 300 -10.95 20.44 2.09
C ASP A 300 -11.52 20.48 3.52
N PHE A 301 -11.53 21.68 4.12
CA PHE A 301 -12.01 21.89 5.49
C PHE A 301 -13.50 21.61 5.68
N LYS A 302 -14.29 21.46 4.61
CA LYS A 302 -15.74 21.19 4.75
C LYS A 302 -16.07 19.83 5.36
N TYR A 303 -15.14 18.88 5.29
CA TYR A 303 -15.29 17.52 5.83
C TYR A 303 -14.64 17.35 7.21
N MET A 304 -14.18 18.44 7.81
CA MET A 304 -13.54 18.43 9.13
C MET A 304 -14.55 17.94 10.18
N GLY A 305 -14.29 16.77 10.78
CA GLY A 305 -15.17 16.17 11.79
C GLY A 305 -14.87 16.68 13.20
N SER A 306 -13.65 17.15 13.46
CA SER A 306 -13.24 17.74 14.72
C SER A 306 -12.15 18.80 14.56
N ILE A 307 -11.94 19.64 15.59
CA ILE A 307 -10.83 20.62 15.59
C ILE A 307 -9.45 19.95 15.51
N TRP A 308 -9.35 18.67 15.88
CA TRP A 308 -8.11 17.91 15.84
C TRP A 308 -7.71 17.46 14.43
N ASP A 309 -8.62 17.54 13.46
CA ASP A 309 -8.34 17.26 12.05
C ASP A 309 -7.65 18.45 11.37
N PHE A 310 -7.72 19.65 11.98
CA PHE A 310 -7.21 20.89 11.38
C PHE A 310 -5.74 20.78 10.95
N PRO A 311 -4.79 20.27 11.77
CA PRO A 311 -3.39 20.16 11.35
C PRO A 311 -3.21 19.26 10.12
N THR A 312 -3.95 18.16 10.04
CA THR A 312 -3.92 17.22 8.92
C THR A 312 -4.42 17.89 7.64
N ILE A 313 -5.61 18.52 7.69
CA ILE A 313 -6.22 19.16 6.52
C ILE A 313 -5.38 20.37 6.08
N ALA A 314 -4.93 21.21 7.02
CA ALA A 314 -4.14 22.40 6.72
C ALA A 314 -2.85 22.04 5.96
N ARG A 315 -2.17 20.97 6.38
CA ARG A 315 -0.97 20.46 5.71
C ARG A 315 -1.25 20.00 4.27
N MET A 316 -2.43 19.45 3.99
CA MET A 316 -2.81 18.96 2.66
C MET A 316 -3.33 20.06 1.71
N THR A 317 -3.61 21.27 2.21
CA THR A 317 -3.95 22.40 1.34
C THR A 317 -2.81 22.74 0.38
N LYS A 318 -3.12 23.42 -0.74
CA LYS A 318 -2.08 23.92 -1.68
C LYS A 318 -1.07 24.82 -0.97
N LEU A 319 -1.52 25.64 -0.02
CA LEU A 319 -0.64 26.50 0.78
C LEU A 319 0.25 25.66 1.70
N GLY A 320 -0.34 24.72 2.45
CA GLY A 320 0.39 23.82 3.36
C GLY A 320 1.46 23.01 2.63
N ARG A 321 1.09 22.36 1.52
CA ARG A 321 2.04 21.61 0.67
C ARG A 321 3.12 22.51 0.08
N GLY A 322 2.78 23.73 -0.35
CA GLY A 322 3.76 24.71 -0.84
C GLY A 322 4.77 25.17 0.22
N LEU A 323 4.35 25.28 1.48
CA LEU A 323 5.24 25.59 2.60
C LEU A 323 6.18 24.42 2.92
N VAL A 324 5.64 23.20 2.98
CA VAL A 324 6.42 21.98 3.21
C VAL A 324 7.44 21.78 2.08
N HIS A 325 7.04 21.95 0.81
CA HIS A 325 7.94 21.88 -0.34
C HIS A 325 9.13 22.82 -0.19
N LYS A 326 8.89 24.11 0.06
CA LYS A 326 9.97 25.11 0.21
C LYS A 326 10.89 24.80 1.40
N PHE A 327 10.33 24.29 2.49
CA PHE A 327 11.09 23.88 3.66
C PHE A 327 12.01 22.69 3.34
N VAL A 328 11.47 21.63 2.74
CA VAL A 328 12.23 20.44 2.32
C VAL A 328 13.30 20.79 1.30
N TRP A 329 12.97 21.63 0.31
CA TRP A 329 13.93 22.16 -0.65
C TRP A 329 15.10 22.87 0.03
N GLY A 330 14.82 23.75 1.01
CA GLY A 330 15.85 24.44 1.77
C GLY A 330 16.77 23.48 2.54
N LEU A 331 16.21 22.45 3.17
CA LEU A 331 17.00 21.41 3.85
C LEU A 331 17.90 20.65 2.88
N GLU A 332 17.41 20.35 1.68
CA GLU A 332 18.18 19.66 0.64
C GLU A 332 19.32 20.55 0.10
N CYS A 333 19.05 21.85 -0.16
CA CYS A 333 20.08 22.81 -0.55
C CYS A 333 21.18 22.98 0.50
N LEU A 334 20.83 22.94 1.79
CA LEU A 334 21.77 22.98 2.91
C LEU A 334 22.47 21.62 3.17
N ARG A 335 22.17 20.59 2.37
CA ARG A 335 22.67 19.21 2.52
C ARG A 335 22.32 18.58 3.88
N ILE A 336 21.27 19.07 4.51
CA ILE A 336 20.71 18.55 5.75
C ILE A 336 19.78 17.37 5.42
N ALA A 337 18.88 17.55 4.45
CA ALA A 337 18.09 16.46 3.91
C ALA A 337 18.90 15.67 2.84
N PRO A 338 18.65 14.36 2.69
CA PRO A 338 19.24 13.59 1.60
C PRO A 338 18.76 14.04 0.22
N PRO A 339 19.56 13.82 -0.84
CA PRO A 339 19.21 14.22 -2.21
C PRO A 339 17.95 13.51 -2.72
N GLY A 340 17.16 14.22 -3.53
CA GLY A 340 15.93 13.71 -4.13
C GLY A 340 14.75 13.62 -3.16
N THR A 341 14.90 14.13 -1.93
CA THR A 341 13.79 14.22 -0.97
C THR A 341 12.69 15.10 -1.52
N ASN A 342 13.02 16.29 -2.02
CA ASN A 342 11.99 17.20 -2.50
C ASN A 342 11.19 16.59 -3.65
N LYS A 343 11.89 15.90 -4.58
CA LYS A 343 11.26 15.14 -5.67
C LYS A 343 10.31 14.06 -5.14
N SER A 344 10.70 13.35 -4.08
CA SER A 344 9.86 12.32 -3.45
C SER A 344 8.62 12.93 -2.76
N ALA A 345 8.77 14.08 -2.09
CA ALA A 345 7.66 14.80 -1.48
C ALA A 345 6.67 15.35 -2.51
N ASP A 346 7.17 15.90 -3.62
CA ASP A 346 6.36 16.35 -4.76
C ASP A 346 5.58 15.19 -5.39
N ASN A 347 6.22 14.02 -5.47
CA ASN A 347 5.58 12.81 -5.98
C ASN A 347 4.39 12.37 -5.10
N LEU A 348 4.53 12.42 -3.78
CA LEU A 348 3.42 12.14 -2.86
C LEU A 348 2.33 13.22 -2.92
N ALA A 349 2.68 14.49 -3.14
CA ALA A 349 1.71 15.56 -3.32
C ALA A 349 0.89 15.36 -4.61
N LEU A 350 1.55 14.97 -5.70
CA LEU A 350 0.90 14.58 -6.95
C LEU A 350 -0.02 13.38 -6.74
N ALA A 351 0.44 12.36 -6.00
CA ALA A 351 -0.38 11.19 -5.64
C ALA A 351 -1.70 11.61 -5.00
N ALA A 352 -1.64 12.45 -3.96
CA ALA A 352 -2.83 12.94 -3.26
C ALA A 352 -3.80 13.69 -4.19
N ASP A 353 -3.29 14.53 -5.09
CA ASP A 353 -4.14 15.24 -6.05
C ASP A 353 -4.83 14.28 -7.03
N MET A 354 -4.09 13.31 -7.56
CA MET A 354 -4.62 12.34 -8.53
C MET A 354 -5.59 11.35 -7.89
N LEU A 355 -5.37 10.94 -6.64
CA LEU A 355 -6.31 10.13 -5.86
C LEU A 355 -7.62 10.89 -5.63
N VAL A 356 -7.56 12.15 -5.22
CA VAL A 356 -8.76 12.97 -4.98
C VAL A 356 -9.51 13.24 -6.29
N GLU A 357 -8.79 13.54 -7.37
CA GLU A 357 -9.41 13.77 -8.68
C GLU A 357 -10.02 12.50 -9.25
N GLY A 358 -9.31 11.37 -9.18
CA GLY A 358 -9.80 10.06 -9.59
C GLY A 358 -11.04 9.63 -8.80
N ALA A 359 -11.09 9.91 -7.49
CA ALA A 359 -12.26 9.63 -6.67
C ALA A 359 -13.47 10.49 -7.05
N LYS A 360 -13.27 11.80 -7.28
CA LYS A 360 -14.34 12.74 -7.66
C LYS A 360 -14.94 12.43 -9.03
N LEU A 361 -14.11 11.97 -9.96
CA LEU A 361 -14.53 11.53 -11.29
C LEU A 361 -14.97 10.06 -11.33
N ASP A 362 -14.91 9.37 -10.18
CA ASP A 362 -15.26 7.96 -10.07
C ASP A 362 -14.49 7.07 -11.05
N LEU A 363 -13.17 7.25 -11.17
CA LEU A 363 -12.32 6.51 -12.11
C LEU A 363 -11.63 5.30 -11.48
N PHE A 364 -11.47 5.29 -10.16
CA PHE A 364 -10.88 4.17 -9.41
C PHE A 364 -11.45 4.11 -7.99
N THR A 365 -11.25 2.98 -7.33
CA THR A 365 -11.54 2.77 -5.91
C THR A 365 -10.31 2.14 -5.24
N PRO A 366 -9.93 2.58 -4.02
CA PRO A 366 -8.83 1.97 -3.27
C PRO A 366 -9.27 0.78 -2.40
N MET A 367 -10.58 0.58 -2.22
CA MET A 367 -11.13 -0.33 -1.22
C MET A 367 -12.24 -1.20 -1.80
N TYR A 368 -11.99 -1.77 -2.98
CA TYR A 368 -12.89 -2.76 -3.54
C TYR A 368 -12.77 -4.06 -2.72
N LEU A 369 -13.79 -4.35 -1.92
CA LEU A 369 -13.83 -5.54 -1.10
C LEU A 369 -14.13 -6.76 -1.98
N MET A 370 -13.32 -7.80 -1.86
CA MET A 370 -13.65 -9.15 -2.31
C MET A 370 -13.42 -10.11 -1.15
N VAL A 371 -14.41 -10.98 -0.87
CA VAL A 371 -14.26 -12.13 0.03
C VAL A 371 -14.53 -13.38 -0.77
N ALA A 372 -13.55 -14.28 -0.78
CA ALA A 372 -13.61 -15.49 -1.58
C ALA A 372 -13.10 -16.70 -0.79
N ARG A 373 -13.69 -17.86 -1.05
CA ARG A 373 -13.39 -19.10 -0.34
C ARG A 373 -12.65 -20.08 -1.24
N LYS A 374 -11.61 -20.71 -0.70
CA LYS A 374 -10.99 -21.88 -1.31
C LYS A 374 -11.96 -23.06 -1.17
N PRO A 375 -12.36 -23.75 -2.25
CA PRO A 375 -13.21 -24.95 -2.16
C PRO A 375 -12.66 -26.00 -1.19
N LEU A 376 -13.52 -26.89 -0.70
CA LEU A 376 -13.11 -28.00 0.19
C LEU A 376 -12.40 -29.14 -0.55
N ASN A 377 -12.37 -29.10 -1.89
CA ASN A 377 -12.16 -30.25 -2.75
C ASN A 377 -10.73 -30.33 -3.26
#